data_AF-A0A2M7K449-F1
#
_entry.id   AF-A0A2M7K449-F1
#
_cell.length_a   1.000
_cell.length_b   1.000
_cell.length_c   1.000
_cell.angle_alpha   90.00
_cell.angle_beta   90.00
_cell.angle_gamma   90.00
#
_symmetry.space_group_name_H-M   'P 1'
#
loop_
_entity.id
_entity.type
_entity.pdbx_description
1 polymer ?
#
loop_
_entity_poly.entity_id
_entity_poly.type
_entity_poly.pdbx_seq_one_letter_code
_entity_poly.pdbx_strand_id
1 'polypeptide(L)'
;MESFGDYIRRLRVEKGLNQTELAAKIGLDSGGLSKVENGKKELKENKLLLLAKALKIDVADIKKQYLSEKFAEDCFKYKCPEAVFQLAEEKAKYYKSVNIKQSKLKF
;
A
#
# COMPACT_ATOMS: atom_id res chain seq x y z
N MET A 1 -14.10 8.35 0.13
CA MET A 1 -12.69 7.94 0.21
C MET A 1 -12.50 6.80 -0.76
N GLU A 2 -11.43 6.82 -1.55
CA GLU A 2 -11.14 5.78 -2.54
C GLU A 2 -10.44 4.62 -1.81
N SER A 3 -10.88 3.37 -2.03
CA SER A 3 -10.17 2.20 -1.49
C SER A 3 -8.88 1.95 -2.27
N PHE A 4 -7.95 1.17 -1.72
CA PHE A 4 -6.74 0.78 -2.45
C PHE A 4 -7.06 0.05 -3.78
N GLY A 5 -8.14 -0.73 -3.82
CA GLY A 5 -8.62 -1.40 -5.04
C GLY A 5 -9.11 -0.41 -6.10
N ASP A 6 -9.91 0.57 -5.70
CA ASP A 6 -10.41 1.63 -6.58
C ASP A 6 -9.26 2.50 -7.12
N TYR A 7 -8.28 2.81 -6.26
CA TYR A 7 -7.06 3.54 -6.62
C TYR A 7 -6.28 2.83 -7.74
N ILE A 8 -6.10 1.51 -7.63
CA ILE A 8 -5.48 0.70 -8.68
C ILE A 8 -6.30 0.73 -9.96
N ARG A 9 -7.62 0.56 -9.85
CA ARG A 9 -8.52 0.55 -11.00
C ARG A 9 -8.45 1.86 -11.78
N ARG A 10 -8.49 3.00 -11.08
CA ARG A 10 -8.41 4.32 -11.71
C ARG A 10 -7.09 4.50 -12.45
N LEU A 11 -5.95 4.23 -11.79
CA LEU A 11 -4.63 4.32 -12.42
C LEU A 11 -4.49 3.38 -13.62
N ARG A 12 -5.04 2.17 -13.53
CA ARG A 12 -5.03 1.21 -14.65
C ARG A 12 -5.75 1.79 -15.86
N VAL A 13 -6.94 2.38 -15.66
CA VAL A 13 -7.73 2.99 -16.73
C VAL A 13 -7.03 4.22 -17.29
N GLU A 14 -6.42 5.08 -16.46
CA GLU A 14 -5.62 6.23 -16.89
C GLU A 14 -4.42 5.82 -17.75
N LYS A 15 -3.86 4.62 -17.53
CA LYS A 15 -2.79 4.05 -18.36
C LYS A 15 -3.30 3.28 -19.58
N GLY A 16 -4.61 3.25 -19.82
CA GLY A 16 -5.23 2.55 -20.95
C GLY A 16 -5.09 1.03 -20.89
N LEU A 17 -4.84 0.46 -19.70
CA LEU A 17 -4.64 -0.97 -19.51
C LEU A 17 -5.96 -1.68 -19.21
N ASN A 18 -6.17 -2.84 -19.81
CA ASN A 18 -7.20 -3.78 -19.38
C ASN A 18 -6.72 -4.63 -18.18
N GLN A 19 -7.65 -5.35 -17.54
CA GLN A 19 -7.33 -6.14 -16.34
C GLN A 19 -6.30 -7.24 -16.64
N THR A 20 -6.41 -7.90 -17.79
CA THR A 20 -5.47 -8.96 -18.18
C THR A 20 -4.05 -8.42 -18.36
N GLU A 21 -3.90 -7.24 -18.96
CA GLU A 21 -2.60 -6.60 -19.18
C GLU A 21 -1.92 -6.20 -17.87
N LEU A 22 -2.64 -5.56 -16.95
CA LEU A 22 -2.06 -5.20 -15.65
C LEU A 22 -1.76 -6.46 -14.83
N ALA A 23 -2.66 -7.44 -14.82
CA ALA A 23 -2.49 -8.69 -14.10
C ALA A 23 -1.21 -9.42 -14.55
N ALA A 24 -1.00 -9.54 -15.86
CA ALA A 24 0.20 -10.15 -16.42
C ALA A 24 1.48 -9.42 -15.97
N LYS A 25 1.48 -8.08 -15.94
CA LYS A 25 2.64 -7.28 -15.50
C LYS A 25 3.00 -7.46 -14.02
N ILE A 26 2.04 -7.82 -13.17
CA ILE A 26 2.24 -7.97 -11.71
C ILE A 26 2.20 -9.43 -11.24
N GLY A 27 2.19 -10.40 -12.17
CA GLY A 27 2.17 -11.82 -11.86
C GLY A 27 0.87 -12.26 -11.18
N LEU A 28 -0.27 -11.77 -11.68
CA LEU A 28 -1.62 -12.22 -11.34
C LEU A 28 -2.35 -12.70 -12.60
N ASP A 29 -3.44 -13.42 -12.39
CA ASP A 29 -4.46 -13.65 -13.38
C ASP A 29 -5.49 -12.49 -13.40
N SER A 30 -6.23 -12.37 -14.50
CA SER A 30 -7.25 -11.32 -14.67
C SER A 30 -8.31 -11.38 -13.55
N GLY A 31 -8.72 -12.60 -13.14
CA GLY A 31 -9.64 -12.80 -12.02
C GLY A 31 -9.05 -12.37 -10.67
N GLY A 32 -7.75 -12.61 -10.44
CA GLY A 32 -7.03 -12.15 -9.26
C GLY A 32 -6.97 -10.64 -9.17
N LEU A 33 -6.64 -9.95 -10.27
CA LEU A 33 -6.65 -8.49 -10.31
C LEU A 33 -8.06 -7.93 -10.11
N SER A 34 -9.06 -8.50 -10.77
CA SER A 34 -10.46 -8.06 -10.59
C SER A 34 -10.90 -8.16 -9.12
N LYS A 35 -10.53 -9.23 -8.41
CA LYS A 35 -10.83 -9.34 -6.97
C LYS A 35 -10.07 -8.29 -6.14
N VAL A 36 -8.84 -7.94 -6.51
CA VAL A 36 -8.08 -6.86 -5.86
C VAL A 36 -8.76 -5.51 -6.06
N GLU A 37 -9.12 -5.17 -7.30
CA GLU A 37 -9.78 -3.89 -7.62
C GLU A 37 -11.14 -3.72 -6.94
N ASN A 38 -11.83 -4.84 -6.62
CA ASN A 38 -13.11 -4.82 -5.93
C ASN A 38 -13.00 -5.07 -4.41
N GLY A 39 -11.78 -5.04 -3.83
CA GLY A 39 -11.57 -5.27 -2.40
C GLY A 39 -11.89 -6.70 -1.90
N LYS A 40 -12.12 -7.65 -2.80
CA LYS A 40 -12.42 -9.06 -2.47
C LYS A 40 -11.18 -9.90 -2.22
N LYS A 41 -10.00 -9.38 -2.55
CA LYS A 41 -8.71 -10.05 -2.36
C LYS A 41 -7.64 -9.02 -2.05
N GLU A 42 -6.84 -9.32 -1.05
CA GLU A 42 -5.69 -8.49 -0.70
C GLU A 42 -4.54 -8.69 -1.69
N LEU A 43 -3.90 -7.57 -2.08
CA LEU A 43 -2.66 -7.60 -2.84
C LEU A 43 -1.48 -7.80 -1.89
N LYS A 44 -0.62 -8.78 -2.17
CA LYS A 44 0.59 -9.01 -1.38
C LYS A 44 1.59 -7.85 -1.54
N GLU A 45 2.26 -7.47 -0.45
CA GLU A 45 3.26 -6.39 -0.43
C GLU A 45 4.37 -6.56 -1.47
N ASN A 46 4.79 -7.81 -1.72
CA ASN A 46 5.83 -8.12 -2.70
C ASN A 46 5.45 -7.73 -4.15
N LYS A 47 4.16 -7.50 -4.44
CA LYS A 47 3.67 -7.03 -5.74
C LYS A 47 3.65 -5.50 -5.88
N LEU A 48 3.81 -4.74 -4.80
CA LEU A 48 3.72 -3.27 -4.84
C LEU A 48 4.76 -2.65 -5.77
N LEU A 49 5.98 -3.20 -5.80
CA LEU A 49 7.02 -2.72 -6.71
C LEU A 49 6.67 -2.99 -8.18
N LEU A 50 6.12 -4.16 -8.49
CA LEU A 50 5.68 -4.50 -9.84
C LEU A 50 4.50 -3.63 -10.27
N LEU A 51 3.57 -3.38 -9.35
CA LEU A 51 2.41 -2.51 -9.56
C LEU A 51 2.84 -1.08 -9.87
N ALA A 52 3.76 -0.51 -9.08
CA ALA A 52 4.31 0.82 -9.31
C ALA A 52 4.96 0.94 -10.70
N LYS A 53 5.77 -0.06 -11.08
CA LYS A 53 6.40 -0.14 -12.41
C LYS A 53 5.37 -0.24 -13.54
N ALA A 54 4.37 -1.11 -13.39
CA ALA A 54 3.34 -1.34 -14.40
C ALA A 54 2.48 -0.09 -14.63
N LEU A 55 2.15 0.62 -13.55
CA LEU A 55 1.36 1.84 -13.57
C LEU A 55 2.19 3.11 -13.78
N LYS A 56 3.53 3.00 -13.89
CA LYS A 56 4.46 4.13 -14.07
C LYS A 56 4.24 5.26 -13.04
N ILE A 57 4.20 4.90 -11.77
CA ILE A 57 4.10 5.83 -10.64
C ILE A 57 5.17 5.52 -9.59
N ASP A 58 5.39 6.44 -8.66
CA ASP A 58 6.35 6.22 -7.59
C ASP A 58 5.89 5.06 -6.69
N VAL A 59 6.83 4.19 -6.34
CA VAL A 59 6.60 3.11 -5.38
C VAL A 59 6.24 3.66 -4.00
N ALA A 60 6.72 4.85 -3.64
CA ALA A 60 6.37 5.54 -2.40
C ALA A 60 4.87 5.84 -2.34
N ASP A 61 4.26 6.29 -3.45
CA ASP A 61 2.83 6.59 -3.52
C ASP A 61 1.97 5.32 -3.40
N ILE A 62 2.36 4.26 -4.11
CA ILE A 62 1.72 2.93 -3.96
C ILE A 62 1.78 2.46 -2.51
N LYS A 63 2.97 2.52 -1.89
CA LYS A 63 3.18 2.06 -0.52
C LYS A 63 2.38 2.89 0.47
N LYS A 64 2.32 4.22 0.27
CA LYS A 64 1.51 5.11 1.10
C LYS A 64 0.05 4.68 1.11
N GLN A 65 -0.55 4.48 -0.06
CA GLN A 65 -1.95 4.07 -0.15
C GLN A 65 -2.18 2.68 0.46
N TYR A 66 -1.35 1.70 0.10
CA TYR A 66 -1.42 0.35 0.64
C TYR A 66 -1.35 0.32 2.17
N LEU A 67 -0.36 0.99 2.75
CA LEU A 67 -0.17 1.02 4.21
C LEU A 67 -1.27 1.79 4.92
N SER A 68 -1.80 2.86 4.32
CA SER A 68 -2.91 3.60 4.90
C SER A 68 -4.20 2.78 4.95
N GLU A 69 -4.50 2.00 3.89
CA GLU A 69 -5.64 1.07 3.87
C GLU A 69 -5.45 0.01 4.96
N LYS A 70 -4.27 -0.64 5.01
CA LYS A 70 -3.98 -1.65 6.03
C LYS A 70 -4.11 -1.15 7.45
N PHE A 71 -3.58 0.03 7.70
CA PHE A 71 -3.70 0.67 8.99
C PHE A 71 -5.16 0.96 9.36
N ALA A 72 -5.96 1.46 8.41
CA ALA A 72 -7.38 1.74 8.62
C ALA A 72 -8.19 0.45 8.86
N GLU A 73 -7.96 -0.60 8.06
CA GLU A 73 -8.57 -1.93 8.23
C GLU A 73 -8.29 -2.50 9.63
N ASP A 74 -7.03 -2.49 10.06
CA ASP A 74 -6.64 -2.98 11.37
C ASP A 74 -7.27 -2.14 12.49
N CYS A 75 -7.23 -0.81 12.37
CA CYS A 75 -7.82 0.07 13.37
C CYS A 75 -9.33 -0.13 13.49
N PHE A 76 -10.03 -0.35 12.37
CA PHE A 76 -11.44 -0.69 12.36
C PHE A 76 -11.69 -2.05 13.03
N LYS A 77 -10.92 -3.08 12.64
CA LYS A 77 -11.03 -4.44 13.18
C LYS A 77 -10.84 -4.49 14.70
N TYR A 78 -9.84 -3.77 15.21
CA TYR A 78 -9.49 -3.75 16.63
C TYR A 78 -10.18 -2.63 17.42
N LYS A 79 -11.04 -1.82 16.76
CA LYS A 79 -11.75 -0.69 17.37
C LYS A 79 -10.80 0.26 18.10
N CYS A 80 -9.71 0.62 17.43
CA CYS A 80 -8.68 1.48 17.99
C CYS A 80 -9.26 2.87 18.37
N PRO A 81 -9.11 3.33 19.62
CA PRO A 81 -9.45 4.70 19.99
C PRO A 81 -8.40 5.69 19.44
N GLU A 82 -8.77 6.98 19.38
CA GLU A 82 -7.92 8.05 18.86
C GLU A 82 -6.51 8.10 19.50
N ALA A 83 -6.44 7.81 20.79
CA ALA A 83 -5.18 7.76 21.55
C ALA A 83 -4.15 6.78 20.96
N VAL A 84 -4.58 5.72 20.27
CA VAL A 84 -3.67 4.77 19.61
C VAL A 84 -2.96 5.43 18.43
N PHE A 85 -3.62 6.31 17.68
CA PHE A 85 -3.00 7.03 16.56
C PHE A 85 -1.88 7.96 17.05
N GLN A 86 -2.15 8.71 18.11
CA GLN A 86 -1.17 9.61 18.74
C GLN A 86 0.04 8.83 19.25
N LEU A 87 -0.20 7.75 19.99
CA LEU A 87 0.87 6.90 20.50
C LEU A 87 1.69 6.23 19.38
N ALA A 88 1.04 5.82 18.28
CA ALA A 88 1.71 5.26 17.11
C ALA A 88 2.61 6.29 16.42
N GLU A 89 2.15 7.54 16.30
CA GLU A 89 2.96 8.64 15.74
C GLU A 89 4.20 8.92 16.60
N GLU A 90 4.03 9.02 17.92
CA GLU A 90 5.13 9.19 18.87
C GLU A 90 6.17 8.06 18.75
N LYS A 91 5.69 6.80 18.73
CA LYS A 91 6.55 5.62 18.54
C LYS A 91 7.30 5.66 17.21
N ALA A 92 6.63 6.04 16.11
CA ALA A 92 7.25 6.16 14.80
C ALA A 92 8.35 7.24 14.77
N LYS A 93 8.10 8.41 15.39
CA LYS A 93 9.11 9.47 15.56
C LYS A 93 10.30 8.98 16.38
N TYR A 94 10.04 8.27 17.48
CA TYR A 94 11.08 7.67 18.30
C TYR A 94 11.97 6.69 17.50
N TYR A 95 11.38 5.72 16.78
CA TYR A 95 12.15 4.75 15.99
C TYR A 95 13.00 5.41 14.89
N LYS A 96 12.48 6.45 14.22
CA LYS A 96 13.27 7.25 13.28
C LYS A 96 14.48 7.88 13.96
N SER A 97 14.30 8.47 15.15
CA SER A 97 15.39 9.10 15.90
C SER A 97 16.47 8.10 16.37
N VAL A 98 16.06 6.88 16.77
CA VAL A 98 16.98 5.83 17.22
C VAL A 98 17.81 5.29 16.05
N ASN A 99 17.18 5.01 14.91
CA ASN A 99 17.89 4.54 13.72
C ASN A 99 18.94 5.55 13.24
N ILE A 100 18.64 6.85 13.30
CA ILE A 100 19.61 7.91 12.96
C ILE A 100 20.80 7.90 13.93
N LYS A 101 20.57 7.71 15.24
CA LYS A 101 21.64 7.63 16.23
C LYS A 101 22.52 6.39 16.03
N GLN A 102 21.92 5.22 15.78
CA GLN A 102 22.67 3.97 15.54
C GLN A 102 23.49 4.00 14.24
N SER A 103 22.99 4.62 13.18
CA SER A 103 23.77 4.83 11.94
C SER A 103 24.96 5.78 12.13
N LYS A 104 24.90 6.71 13.10
CA LYS A 104 26.00 7.65 13.43
C LYS A 104 27.03 7.09 14.41
N LEU A 105 26.76 5.95 15.07
CA LEU A 105 27.70 5.30 16.00
C LEU A 105 28.53 4.17 15.35
N LYS A 106 28.22 3.80 14.11
CA LYS A 106 29.03 2.86 13.32
C LYS A 106 30.01 3.65 12.46
N PHE A 107 31.02 4.24 13.09
CA PHE A 107 32.24 4.71 12.42
C PHE A 107 33.42 3.93 12.96
#